data_AF-A0A536ZP91-F1
#
_entry.id   AF-A0A536ZP91-F1
#
_cell.length_a   1.000
_cell.length_b   1.000
_cell.length_c   1.000
_cell.angle_alpha   90.00
_cell.angle_beta   90.00
_cell.angle_gamma   90.00
#
_symmetry.space_group_name_H-M   'P 1'
#
loop_
_entity.id
_entity.type
_entity.pdbx_description
1 polymer ?
#
loop_
_entity_poly.entity_id
_entity_poly.type
_entity_poly.pdbx_seq_one_letter_code
_entity_poly.pdbx_strand_id
1 'polypeptide(L)'
;MALRAQNRNPAALAVAALLAAACGGSPPAPEWQSNASDALQAFQQRYLTGDTKGADSEFQRARSELTATGRADLVARAELVRCAARVASLVLEPCRGFEALRDGAGPEELAYAEYLEGRVPRAPANEPLARLVAYGVQLRAGTITPQGIAAAVDVASSQGWRRPLLAWLGVQLKRAQDAGDSETAARLKRRIELVSG
;
A
#
# COMPACT_ATOMS: atom_id res chain seq x y z
N MET A 1 -69.65 -25.72 31.15
CA MET A 1 -69.31 -27.07 30.63
C MET A 1 -68.46 -26.86 29.39
N ALA A 2 -67.20 -27.24 29.25
CA ALA A 2 -66.29 -28.06 30.04
C ALA A 2 -64.83 -27.58 29.79
N LEU A 3 -63.97 -27.70 30.82
CA LEU A 3 -62.51 -27.56 30.72
C LEU A 3 -61.88 -28.79 30.03
N ARG A 4 -60.79 -28.59 29.27
CA ARG A 4 -59.61 -29.47 29.06
C ARG A 4 -58.85 -28.99 27.82
N ALA A 5 -57.53 -29.05 27.69
CA ALA A 5 -56.43 -29.31 28.59
C ALA A 5 -55.17 -28.83 27.84
N GLN A 6 -54.34 -28.02 28.50
CA GLN A 6 -53.05 -27.60 28.00
C GLN A 6 -52.09 -28.79 28.08
N ASN A 7 -51.72 -29.37 26.94
CA ASN A 7 -50.80 -30.50 26.90
C ASN A 7 -49.37 -29.97 26.79
N ARG A 8 -48.66 -29.92 27.93
CA ARG A 8 -47.22 -29.65 28.01
C ARG A 8 -46.48 -30.92 27.61
N ASN A 9 -45.85 -30.91 26.43
CA ASN A 9 -44.97 -31.99 25.99
C ASN A 9 -43.49 -31.54 26.13
N PRO A 10 -42.75 -31.97 27.17
CA PRO A 10 -41.37 -31.54 27.41
C PRO A 10 -40.34 -32.23 26.50
N ALA A 11 -40.75 -33.17 25.65
CA ALA A 11 -39.85 -33.98 24.82
C ALA A 11 -39.34 -33.29 23.53
N ALA A 12 -39.92 -32.14 23.14
CA ALA A 12 -39.50 -31.42 21.92
C ALA A 12 -38.22 -30.58 22.11
N LEU A 13 -37.69 -30.47 23.33
CA LEU A 13 -36.52 -29.65 23.66
C LEU A 13 -35.18 -30.41 23.60
N ALA A 14 -35.18 -31.74 23.40
CA ALA A 14 -33.96 -32.54 23.53
C ALA A 14 -33.19 -32.80 22.22
N VAL A 15 -33.72 -32.45 21.04
CA VAL A 15 -33.08 -32.75 19.73
C VAL A 15 -32.41 -31.52 19.10
N ALA A 16 -32.51 -30.33 19.72
CA ALA A 16 -31.92 -29.09 19.21
C ALA A 16 -30.52 -28.77 19.79
N ALA A 17 -29.92 -29.66 20.58
CA ALA A 17 -28.71 -29.36 21.37
C ALA A 17 -27.40 -30.02 20.88
N LEU A 18 -27.37 -30.62 19.68
CA LEU A 18 -26.20 -31.39 19.20
C LEU A 18 -25.54 -30.88 17.91
N LEU A 19 -25.79 -29.63 17.50
CA LEU A 19 -25.12 -29.01 16.33
C LEU A 19 -24.20 -27.82 16.65
N ALA A 20 -23.83 -27.59 17.93
CA ALA A 20 -22.99 -26.45 18.32
C ALA A 20 -21.53 -26.82 18.69
N ALA A 21 -21.00 -27.96 18.24
CA ALA A 21 -19.61 -28.37 18.52
C ALA A 21 -18.68 -28.34 17.30
N ALA A 22 -18.98 -27.49 16.31
CA ALA A 22 -18.11 -27.27 15.15
C ALA A 22 -17.89 -25.77 14.87
N CYS A 23 -17.46 -25.02 15.90
CA CYS A 23 -16.73 -23.77 15.66
C CYS A 23 -15.24 -24.11 15.77
N GLY A 24 -14.66 -24.48 14.63
CA GLY A 24 -13.22 -24.69 14.48
C GLY A 24 -12.46 -23.39 14.75
N GLY A 25 -11.80 -23.31 15.91
CA GLY A 25 -10.71 -22.37 16.12
C GLY A 25 -9.54 -22.83 15.25
N SER A 26 -9.33 -22.22 14.09
CA SER A 26 -8.07 -22.39 13.39
C SER A 26 -6.94 -21.92 14.33
N PRO A 27 -5.82 -22.63 14.39
CA PRO A 27 -4.68 -22.17 15.18
C PRO A 27 -4.32 -20.73 14.78
N PRO A 28 -3.89 -19.89 15.72
CA PRO A 28 -3.52 -18.52 15.42
C PRO A 28 -2.47 -18.49 14.30
N ALA A 29 -2.55 -17.47 13.45
CA ALA A 29 -1.56 -17.26 12.40
C ALA A 29 -0.14 -17.29 13.01
N PRO A 30 0.84 -17.88 12.30
CA PRO A 30 2.23 -17.86 12.75
C PRO A 30 2.75 -16.43 13.00
N GLU A 31 3.57 -16.25 14.03
CA GLU A 31 4.10 -14.93 14.44
C GLU A 31 4.86 -14.19 13.33
N TRP A 32 5.55 -14.91 12.44
CA TRP A 32 6.26 -14.32 11.31
C TRP A 32 5.34 -13.50 10.41
N GLN A 33 4.05 -13.87 10.30
CA GLN A 33 3.08 -13.16 9.45
C GLN A 33 2.77 -11.76 10.00
N SER A 34 2.49 -11.65 11.29
CA SER A 34 2.26 -10.37 11.95
C SER A 34 3.54 -9.53 11.97
N ASN A 35 4.67 -10.14 12.32
CA ASN A 35 5.96 -9.45 12.36
C ASN A 35 6.35 -8.85 11.00
N ALA A 36 6.17 -9.61 9.92
CA ALA A 36 6.44 -9.14 8.57
C ALA A 36 5.48 -8.02 8.15
N SER A 37 4.18 -8.17 8.44
CA SER A 37 3.17 -7.13 8.14
C SER A 37 3.47 -5.82 8.86
N ASP A 38 3.73 -5.87 10.16
CA ASP A 38 4.00 -4.70 10.98
C ASP A 38 5.28 -3.99 10.53
N ALA A 39 6.34 -4.75 10.21
CA ALA A 39 7.58 -4.22 9.68
C ALA A 39 7.39 -3.58 8.29
N LEU A 40 6.55 -4.14 7.40
CA LEU A 40 6.24 -3.52 6.11
C LEU A 40 5.45 -2.21 6.25
N GLN A 41 4.49 -2.16 7.19
CA GLN A 41 3.75 -0.92 7.49
C GLN A 41 4.67 0.16 8.06
N ALA A 42 5.56 -0.23 8.99
CA ALA A 42 6.56 0.67 9.55
C ALA A 42 7.54 1.18 8.47
N PHE A 43 7.97 0.31 7.54
CA PHE A 43 8.75 0.70 6.36
C PHE A 43 8.02 1.78 5.55
N GLN A 44 6.76 1.55 5.18
CA GLN A 44 5.99 2.49 4.36
C GLN A 44 5.88 3.86 5.05
N GLN A 45 5.50 3.87 6.34
CA GLN A 45 5.34 5.11 7.09
C GLN A 45 6.65 5.89 7.20
N ARG A 46 7.75 5.22 7.58
CA ARG A 46 9.07 5.85 7.70
C ARG A 46 9.57 6.36 6.33
N TYR A 47 9.41 5.55 5.28
CA TYR A 47 9.87 5.91 3.94
C TYR A 47 9.15 7.17 3.43
N LEU A 48 7.83 7.21 3.54
CA LEU A 48 6.98 8.29 3.04
C LEU A 48 7.15 9.59 3.85
N THR A 49 7.42 9.50 5.15
CA THR A 49 7.76 10.66 6.00
C THR A 49 9.23 11.11 5.84
N GLY A 50 10.06 10.26 5.22
CA GLY A 50 11.41 10.58 4.78
C GLY A 50 12.54 10.07 5.68
N ASP A 51 12.24 9.27 6.69
CA ASP A 51 13.21 8.51 7.48
C ASP A 51 13.71 7.28 6.68
N THR A 52 14.71 7.51 5.82
CA THR A 52 15.23 6.46 4.92
C THR A 52 15.92 5.35 5.69
N LYS A 53 16.73 5.71 6.70
CA LYS A 53 17.52 4.74 7.47
C LYS A 53 16.60 3.82 8.27
N GLY A 54 15.61 4.39 8.97
CA GLY A 54 14.63 3.59 9.68
C GLY A 54 13.79 2.75 8.73
N ALA A 55 13.36 3.29 7.59
CA ALA A 55 12.64 2.53 6.57
C ALA A 55 13.45 1.30 6.11
N ASP A 56 14.73 1.48 5.75
CA ASP A 56 15.58 0.37 5.31
C ASP A 56 15.72 -0.71 6.39
N SER A 57 15.88 -0.32 7.66
CA SER A 57 15.91 -1.26 8.79
C SER A 57 14.62 -2.07 8.92
N GLU A 58 13.45 -1.42 8.86
CA GLU A 58 12.15 -2.12 8.92
C GLU A 58 11.95 -3.04 7.72
N PHE A 59 12.39 -2.60 6.53
CA PHE A 59 12.30 -3.43 5.33
C PHE A 59 13.17 -4.69 5.44
N GLN A 60 14.39 -4.58 5.98
CA GLN A 60 15.24 -5.76 6.21
C GLN A 60 14.63 -6.72 7.23
N ARG A 61 14.00 -6.19 8.29
CA ARG A 61 13.27 -7.00 9.27
C ARG A 61 12.11 -7.76 8.63
N ALA A 62 11.27 -7.09 7.84
CA ALA A 62 10.21 -7.76 7.09
C ALA A 62 10.78 -8.85 6.17
N ARG A 63 11.85 -8.53 5.44
CA ARG A 63 12.49 -9.46 4.51
C ARG A 63 13.08 -10.69 5.22
N SER A 64 13.65 -10.55 6.41
CA SER A 64 14.20 -11.69 7.16
C SER A 64 13.12 -12.65 7.63
N GLU A 65 11.99 -12.13 8.15
CA GLU A 65 10.83 -12.94 8.53
C GLU A 65 10.31 -13.77 7.34
N LEU A 66 10.16 -13.12 6.18
CA LEU A 66 9.64 -13.77 4.98
C LEU A 66 10.64 -14.76 4.38
N THR A 67 11.94 -14.45 4.39
CA THR A 67 12.98 -15.36 3.88
C THR A 67 13.11 -16.62 4.73
N ALA A 68 12.88 -16.54 6.05
CA ALA A 68 12.88 -17.70 6.95
C ALA A 68 11.84 -18.76 6.58
N THR A 69 10.80 -18.39 5.83
CA THR A 69 9.77 -19.32 5.33
C THR A 69 10.18 -20.08 4.07
N GLY A 70 11.25 -19.66 3.37
CA GLY A 70 11.65 -20.20 2.07
C GLY A 70 10.69 -19.84 0.91
N ARG A 71 9.70 -18.97 1.13
CA ARG A 71 8.68 -18.59 0.14
C ARG A 71 9.12 -17.39 -0.71
N ALA A 72 9.66 -17.66 -1.90
CA ALA A 72 10.12 -16.62 -2.82
C ALA A 72 9.00 -15.63 -3.22
N ASP A 73 7.76 -16.11 -3.35
CA ASP A 73 6.58 -15.29 -3.66
C ASP A 73 6.30 -14.23 -2.58
N LEU A 74 6.47 -14.57 -1.30
CA LEU A 74 6.27 -13.63 -0.20
C LEU A 74 7.38 -12.57 -0.15
N VAL A 75 8.63 -12.97 -0.40
CA VAL A 75 9.74 -12.02 -0.50
C VAL A 75 9.56 -11.08 -1.70
N ALA A 76 9.08 -11.60 -2.84
CA ALA A 76 8.75 -10.82 -4.02
C ALA A 76 7.66 -9.78 -3.72
N ARG A 77 6.61 -10.15 -2.99
CA ARG A 77 5.55 -9.24 -2.55
C ARG A 77 6.10 -8.10 -1.67
N ALA A 78 6.99 -8.40 -0.73
CA ALA A 78 7.65 -7.35 0.06
C ALA A 78 8.47 -6.39 -0.82
N GLU A 79 9.22 -6.92 -1.79
CA GLU A 79 9.98 -6.09 -2.73
C GLU A 79 9.08 -5.19 -3.59
N LEU A 80 7.90 -5.68 -3.97
CA LEU A 80 6.89 -4.87 -4.66
C LEU A 80 6.28 -3.79 -3.75
N VAL A 81 6.11 -4.04 -2.45
CA VAL A 81 5.71 -3.00 -1.47
C VAL A 81 6.76 -1.88 -1.43
N ARG A 82 8.04 -2.23 -1.39
CA ARG A 82 9.13 -1.25 -1.47
C ARG A 82 9.12 -0.49 -2.78
N CYS A 83 8.92 -1.17 -3.91
CA CYS A 83 8.85 -0.51 -5.20
C CYS A 83 7.65 0.45 -5.30
N ALA A 84 6.48 0.06 -4.77
CA ALA A 84 5.30 0.91 -4.74
C ALA A 84 5.53 2.20 -3.93
N ALA A 85 6.14 2.12 -2.74
CA ALA A 85 6.47 3.31 -1.95
C ALA A 85 7.42 4.27 -2.70
N ARG A 86 8.39 3.71 -3.44
CA ARG A 86 9.30 4.45 -4.32
C ARG A 86 8.55 5.13 -5.47
N VAL A 87 7.67 4.42 -6.18
CA VAL A 87 6.84 4.96 -7.26
C VAL A 87 5.91 6.08 -6.76
N ALA A 88 5.28 5.91 -5.60
CA ALA A 88 4.47 6.95 -4.96
C ALA A 88 5.27 8.24 -4.68
N SER A 89 6.57 8.09 -4.45
CA SER A 89 7.55 9.17 -4.23
C SER A 89 8.31 9.60 -5.50
N LEU A 90 7.83 9.19 -6.68
CA LEU A 90 8.43 9.47 -7.99
C LEU A 90 9.89 8.99 -8.16
N VAL A 91 10.30 7.99 -7.39
CA VAL A 91 11.56 7.27 -7.63
C VAL A 91 11.27 6.15 -8.64
N LEU A 92 11.34 6.51 -9.93
CA LEU A 92 10.88 5.67 -11.05
C LEU A 92 11.95 4.73 -11.64
N GLU A 93 12.84 4.23 -10.80
CA GLU A 93 13.83 3.21 -11.21
C GLU A 93 13.16 1.83 -11.39
N PRO A 94 13.81 0.88 -12.08
CA PRO A 94 13.37 -0.52 -12.10
C PRO A 94 13.28 -1.10 -10.68
N CYS A 95 12.29 -1.97 -10.43
CA CYS A 95 12.09 -2.65 -9.15
C CYS A 95 13.16 -3.74 -8.91
N ARG A 96 14.45 -3.39 -8.87
CA ARG A 96 15.58 -4.35 -8.90
C ARG A 96 15.48 -5.47 -7.86
N GLY A 97 14.94 -5.20 -6.67
CA GLY A 97 14.74 -6.21 -5.64
C GLY A 97 13.71 -7.29 -6.04
N PHE A 98 12.64 -6.89 -6.74
CA PHE A 98 11.66 -7.82 -7.31
C PHE A 98 12.21 -8.55 -8.54
N GLU A 99 12.97 -7.87 -9.41
CA GLU A 99 13.52 -8.50 -10.62
C GLU A 99 14.38 -9.73 -10.30
N ALA A 100 15.14 -9.71 -9.20
CA ALA A 100 15.93 -10.85 -8.75
C ALA A 100 15.09 -12.06 -8.28
N LEU A 101 13.78 -11.87 -8.06
CA LEU A 101 12.83 -12.86 -7.56
C LEU A 101 11.76 -13.22 -8.60
N ARG A 102 11.82 -12.63 -9.80
CA ARG A 102 10.76 -12.70 -10.81
C ARG A 102 10.40 -14.13 -11.20
N ASP A 103 11.38 -15.02 -11.31
CA ASP A 103 11.18 -16.44 -11.67
C ASP A 103 10.47 -17.24 -10.58
N GLY A 104 10.54 -16.80 -9.31
CA GLY A 104 9.87 -17.42 -8.17
C GLY A 104 8.58 -16.71 -7.74
N ALA A 105 8.16 -15.69 -8.48
CA ALA A 105 7.00 -14.87 -8.16
C ALA A 105 5.69 -15.50 -8.66
N GLY A 106 4.60 -15.29 -7.92
CA GLY A 106 3.26 -15.70 -8.35
C GLY A 106 2.68 -14.80 -9.44
N PRO A 107 1.56 -15.20 -10.06
CA PRO A 107 0.91 -14.41 -11.10
C PRO A 107 0.42 -13.04 -10.61
N GLU A 108 0.03 -12.93 -9.33
CA GLU A 108 -0.38 -11.64 -8.75
C GLU A 108 0.78 -10.66 -8.64
N GLU A 109 1.95 -11.13 -8.18
CA GLU A 109 3.16 -10.32 -8.07
C GLU A 109 3.62 -9.85 -9.45
N LEU A 110 3.61 -10.73 -10.45
CA LEU A 110 3.95 -10.38 -11.84
C LEU A 110 3.02 -9.30 -12.40
N ALA A 111 1.70 -9.46 -12.25
CA ALA A 111 0.72 -8.48 -12.71
C ALA A 111 0.89 -7.13 -12.00
N TYR A 112 1.20 -7.14 -10.69
CA TYR A 112 1.45 -5.91 -9.96
C TYR A 112 2.75 -5.23 -10.38
N ALA A 113 3.80 -6.00 -10.69
CA ALA A 113 5.05 -5.46 -11.25
C ALA A 113 4.82 -4.75 -12.59
N GLU A 114 4.07 -5.37 -13.52
CA GLU A 114 3.74 -4.76 -14.81
C GLU A 114 2.95 -3.45 -14.65
N TYR A 115 2.06 -3.39 -13.67
CA TYR A 115 1.36 -2.15 -13.30
C TYR A 115 2.32 -1.08 -12.77
N LEU A 116 3.22 -1.42 -11.83
CA LEU A 116 4.22 -0.47 -11.29
C LEU A 116 5.18 0.03 -12.38
N GLU A 117 5.44 -0.79 -13.39
CA GLU A 117 6.21 -0.43 -14.58
C GLU A 117 5.45 0.45 -15.57
N GLY A 118 4.13 0.62 -15.40
CA GLY A 118 3.27 1.40 -16.30
C GLY A 118 2.95 0.69 -17.62
N ARG A 119 3.11 -0.64 -17.68
CA ARG A 119 2.77 -1.44 -18.85
C ARG A 119 1.27 -1.69 -18.97
N VAL A 120 0.57 -1.78 -17.83
CA VAL A 120 -0.86 -2.03 -17.77
C VAL A 120 -1.55 -1.04 -16.83
N PRO A 121 -2.73 -0.50 -17.20
CA PRO A 121 -3.53 0.31 -16.29
C PRO A 121 -4.17 -0.57 -15.20
N ARG A 122 -4.44 0.01 -14.03
CA ARG A 122 -5.22 -0.62 -12.96
C ARG A 122 -6.39 0.27 -12.58
N ALA A 123 -7.47 -0.37 -12.13
CA ALA A 123 -8.62 0.33 -11.57
C ALA A 123 -8.20 1.29 -10.44
N PRO A 124 -8.89 2.43 -10.29
CA PRO A 124 -8.62 3.38 -9.22
C PRO A 124 -8.81 2.71 -7.85
N ALA A 125 -7.93 3.04 -6.91
CA ALA A 125 -7.99 2.58 -5.52
C ALA A 125 -8.39 3.75 -4.60
N ASN A 126 -9.08 3.45 -3.51
CA ASN A 126 -9.46 4.47 -2.52
C ASN A 126 -8.33 4.78 -1.52
N GLU A 127 -7.45 3.82 -1.27
CA GLU A 127 -6.34 3.95 -0.32
C GLU A 127 -5.34 5.03 -0.74
N PRO A 128 -4.95 5.97 0.16
CA PRO A 128 -4.08 7.10 -0.18
C PRO A 128 -2.76 6.71 -0.87
N LEU A 129 -2.09 5.67 -0.36
CA LEU A 129 -0.84 5.20 -0.97
C LEU A 129 -1.07 4.64 -2.37
N ALA A 130 -2.11 3.82 -2.55
CA ALA A 130 -2.43 3.24 -3.84
C ALA A 130 -2.78 4.32 -4.89
N ARG A 131 -3.42 5.42 -4.47
CA ARG A 131 -3.67 6.60 -5.32
C ARG A 131 -2.36 7.27 -5.76
N LEU A 132 -1.41 7.48 -4.84
CA LEU A 132 -0.10 8.05 -5.20
C LEU A 132 0.70 7.14 -6.13
N VAL A 133 0.64 5.82 -5.91
CA VAL A 133 1.23 4.84 -6.84
C VAL A 133 0.62 5.01 -8.23
N ALA A 134 -0.71 5.08 -8.33
CA ALA A 134 -1.40 5.26 -9.61
C ALA A 134 -0.98 6.56 -10.32
N TYR A 135 -0.87 7.68 -9.61
CA TYR A 135 -0.36 8.92 -10.19
C TYR A 135 1.11 8.80 -10.62
N GLY A 136 1.96 8.12 -9.84
CA GLY A 136 3.35 7.87 -10.20
C GLY A 136 3.47 7.00 -11.47
N VAL A 137 2.61 5.99 -11.61
CA VAL A 137 2.51 5.15 -12.82
C VAL A 137 2.04 5.97 -14.02
N GLN A 138 1.01 6.82 -13.87
CA GLN A 138 0.56 7.71 -14.93
C GLN A 138 1.64 8.71 -15.36
N LEU A 139 2.44 9.23 -14.41
CA LEU A 139 3.57 10.09 -14.72
C LEU A 139 4.63 9.32 -15.52
N ARG A 140 4.97 8.09 -15.10
CA ARG A 140 5.90 7.21 -15.82
C ARG A 140 5.43 6.93 -17.25
N ALA A 141 4.13 6.69 -17.43
CA ALA A 141 3.53 6.40 -18.73
C ALA A 141 3.30 7.66 -19.59
N GLY A 142 3.56 8.86 -19.07
CA GLY A 142 3.29 10.12 -19.78
C GLY A 142 1.81 10.48 -19.91
N THR A 143 0.93 9.87 -19.12
CA THR A 143 -0.53 10.06 -19.19
C THR A 143 -1.10 10.94 -18.07
N ILE A 144 -0.26 11.37 -17.12
CA ILE A 144 -0.71 12.17 -15.97
C ILE A 144 -1.26 13.54 -16.40
N THR A 145 -2.42 13.91 -15.87
CA THR A 145 -3.06 15.20 -16.14
C THR A 145 -2.62 16.28 -15.12
N PRO A 146 -2.80 17.58 -15.43
CA PRO A 146 -2.58 18.64 -14.47
C PRO A 146 -3.39 18.47 -13.17
N GLN A 147 -4.63 17.98 -13.28
CA GLN A 147 -5.50 17.68 -12.15
C GLN A 147 -4.96 16.49 -11.34
N GLY A 148 -4.43 15.45 -11.99
CA GLY A 148 -3.78 14.34 -11.31
C GLY A 148 -2.56 14.77 -10.49
N ILE A 149 -1.73 15.68 -11.02
CA ILE A 149 -0.59 16.26 -10.30
C ILE A 149 -1.05 17.05 -9.06
N ALA A 150 -2.10 17.86 -9.18
CA ALA A 150 -2.66 18.59 -8.04
C ALA A 150 -3.21 17.62 -6.97
N ALA A 151 -3.99 16.62 -7.39
CA ALA A 151 -4.54 15.62 -6.50
C ALA A 151 -3.45 14.78 -5.79
N ALA A 152 -2.32 14.51 -6.44
CA ALA A 152 -1.19 13.83 -5.81
C ALA A 152 -0.55 14.67 -4.69
N VAL A 153 -0.42 15.99 -4.90
CA VAL A 153 0.02 16.91 -3.84
C VAL A 153 -0.96 16.92 -2.68
N ASP A 154 -2.26 16.96 -2.93
CA ASP A 154 -3.27 16.96 -1.87
C ASP A 154 -3.26 15.66 -1.06
N VAL A 155 -3.15 14.50 -1.72
CA VAL A 155 -3.01 13.21 -1.05
C VAL A 155 -1.75 13.17 -0.18
N ALA A 156 -0.58 13.52 -0.72
CA ALA A 156 0.66 13.50 0.06
C ALA A 156 0.63 14.51 1.24
N SER A 157 0.09 15.71 1.01
CA SER A 157 -0.01 16.76 2.02
C SER A 157 -0.95 16.38 3.16
N SER A 158 -2.13 15.83 2.85
CA SER A 158 -3.12 15.42 3.86
C SER A 158 -2.64 14.28 4.75
N GLN A 159 -1.76 13.43 4.24
CA GLN A 159 -1.16 12.32 5.01
C GLN A 159 0.11 12.74 5.78
N GLY A 160 0.61 13.96 5.59
CA GLY A 160 1.91 14.38 6.13
C GLY A 160 3.10 13.62 5.52
N TRP A 161 2.92 13.05 4.32
CA TRP A 161 3.97 12.29 3.64
C TRP A 161 4.94 13.21 2.91
N ARG A 162 5.95 13.67 3.64
CA ARG A 162 6.95 14.63 3.19
C ARG A 162 7.65 14.24 1.89
N ARG A 163 8.07 12.98 1.75
CA ARG A 163 8.85 12.52 0.58
C ARG A 163 8.05 12.63 -0.73
N PRO A 164 6.87 12.03 -0.88
CA PRO A 164 6.07 12.21 -2.09
C PRO A 164 5.59 13.65 -2.25
N LEU A 165 5.32 14.39 -1.15
CA LEU A 165 4.94 15.80 -1.24
C LEU A 165 6.01 16.65 -1.93
N LEU A 166 7.28 16.50 -1.52
CA LEU A 166 8.40 17.20 -2.15
C LEU A 166 8.56 16.81 -3.62
N ALA A 167 8.43 15.53 -3.94
CA ALA A 167 8.54 15.04 -5.31
C ALA A 167 7.47 15.66 -6.22
N TRP A 168 6.20 15.66 -5.81
CA TRP A 168 5.09 16.21 -6.61
C TRP A 168 5.10 17.74 -6.67
N LEU A 169 5.56 18.43 -5.62
CA LEU A 169 5.81 19.87 -5.68
C LEU A 169 6.91 20.21 -6.68
N GLY A 170 7.96 19.39 -6.77
CA GLY A 170 8.99 19.50 -7.80
C GLY A 170 8.44 19.40 -9.22
N VAL A 171 7.50 18.47 -9.46
CA VAL A 171 6.80 18.36 -10.75
C VAL A 171 6.01 19.63 -11.07
N GLN A 172 5.25 20.18 -10.12
CA GLN A 172 4.53 21.44 -10.34
C GLN A 172 5.48 22.60 -10.62
N LEU A 173 6.59 22.68 -9.87
CA LEU A 173 7.57 23.75 -10.03
C LEU A 173 8.18 23.72 -11.43
N LYS A 174 8.61 22.54 -11.90
CA LYS A 174 9.17 22.39 -13.24
C LYS A 174 8.17 22.82 -14.32
N ARG A 175 6.90 22.42 -14.20
CA ARG A 175 5.86 22.83 -15.16
C ARG A 175 5.61 24.34 -15.19
N ALA A 176 5.61 24.99 -14.03
CA ALA A 176 5.46 26.45 -13.95
C ALA A 176 6.65 27.16 -14.61
N GLN A 177 7.87 26.65 -14.40
CA GLN A 177 9.08 27.17 -15.04
C GLN A 177 9.04 27.00 -16.55
N ASP A 178 8.68 25.81 -17.03
CA ASP A 178 8.57 25.51 -18.47
C ASP A 178 7.49 26.36 -19.15
N ALA A 179 6.45 26.77 -18.41
CA ALA A 179 5.40 27.69 -18.87
C ALA A 179 5.76 29.19 -18.73
N GLY A 180 6.90 29.53 -18.14
CA GLY A 180 7.28 30.92 -17.86
C GLY A 180 6.46 31.60 -16.75
N ASP A 181 5.67 30.85 -15.98
CA ASP A 181 4.89 31.38 -14.85
C ASP A 181 5.78 31.56 -13.61
N SER A 182 6.47 32.70 -13.59
CA SER A 182 7.41 33.05 -12.52
C SER A 182 6.74 33.22 -11.16
N GLU A 183 5.48 33.67 -11.13
CA GLU A 183 4.73 33.89 -9.89
C GLU A 183 4.41 32.55 -9.21
N THR A 184 3.83 31.61 -9.96
CA THR A 184 3.55 30.26 -9.48
C THR A 184 4.83 29.53 -9.10
N ALA A 185 5.89 29.65 -9.91
CA ALA A 185 7.18 29.04 -9.59
C ALA A 185 7.75 29.56 -8.26
N ALA A 186 7.68 30.88 -8.01
CA ALA A 186 8.13 31.46 -6.75
C ALA A 186 7.31 30.97 -5.53
N ARG A 187 5.98 30.86 -5.69
CA ARG A 187 5.09 30.31 -4.65
C ARG A 187 5.42 28.85 -4.33
N LEU A 188 5.66 28.03 -5.34
CA LEU A 188 6.01 26.61 -5.17
C LEU A 188 7.37 26.42 -4.51
N LYS A 189 8.37 27.24 -4.86
CA LYS A 189 9.69 27.24 -4.19
C LYS A 189 9.58 27.47 -2.68
N ARG A 190 8.85 28.51 -2.26
CA ARG A 190 8.62 28.79 -0.82
C ARG A 190 7.94 27.62 -0.10
N ARG A 191 7.00 26.94 -0.77
CA ARG A 191 6.34 25.76 -0.19
C ARG A 191 7.29 24.57 -0.08
N ILE A 192 8.16 24.36 -1.06
CA ILE A 192 9.20 23.31 -1.01
C ILE A 192 10.19 23.58 0.13
N GLU A 193 10.63 24.83 0.28
CA GLU A 193 11.52 25.25 1.38
C GLU A 193 10.88 24.96 2.75
N LEU A 194 9.61 25.34 2.93
CA LEU A 194 8.86 25.05 4.17
C LEU A 194 8.78 23.55 4.50
N VAL A 195 8.57 22.70 3.49
CA VAL A 195 8.45 21.24 3.68
C VAL A 195 9.83 20.59 3.87
N SER A 196 10.88 21.20 3.32
CA SER A 196 12.24 20.66 3.37
C SER A 196 12.89 20.88 4.74
N GLY A 197 12.61 22.03 5.37
CA GLY A 197 13.16 22.40 6.68
C GLY A 197 14.59 22.90 6.62
#